data_AF-W1YSU8-F1
#
_entry.id   AF-W1YSU8-F1
#
_cell.length_a   1.000
_cell.length_b   1.000
_cell.length_c   1.000
_cell.angle_alpha   90.00
_cell.angle_beta   90.00
_cell.angle_gamma   90.00
#
_symmetry.space_group_name_H-M   'P 1'
#
loop_
_entity.id
_entity.type
_entity.pdbx_description
1 polymer ?
#
loop_
_entity_poly.entity_id
_entity_poly.type
_entity_poly.pdbx_seq_one_letter_code
_entity_poly.pdbx_strand_id
1 'polypeptide(L)' 'NSSWDLFTAWQQAGAPAKDNWAFLALSLFGDESTARYLTTQILAWPQEGKSARAVSGLNILTQMNNDMALIRLHHI' A
#
# COMPACT_ATOMS: atom_id res chain seq x y z
N ASN A 1 5.72 -11.08 -3.21
CA ASN A 1 6.32 -9.76 -3.51
C ASN A 1 6.80 -9.22 -2.18
N SER A 2 8.10 -8.97 -2.02
CA SER A 2 8.73 -8.68 -0.73
C SER A 2 8.15 -7.45 -0.01
N SER A 3 7.61 -6.47 -0.75
CA SER A 3 6.95 -5.29 -0.17
C SER A 3 5.60 -5.63 0.48
N TRP A 4 4.84 -6.55 -0.11
CA TRP A 4 3.58 -7.05 0.44
C TRP A 4 3.80 -7.91 1.69
N ASP A 5 4.86 -8.72 1.71
CA ASP A 5 5.20 -9.56 2.86
C ASP A 5 5.58 -8.68 4.08
N LEU A 6 6.34 -7.61 3.85
CA LEU A 6 6.66 -6.59 4.85
C LEU A 6 5.40 -5.89 5.39
N PHE A 7 4.50 -5.44 4.50
CA PHE A 7 3.24 -4.83 4.90
C PHE A 7 2.37 -5.79 5.72
N THR A 8 2.30 -7.05 5.30
CA THR A 8 1.53 -8.09 6.01
C THR A 8 2.11 -8.33 7.41
N ALA A 9 3.44 -8.41 7.54
CA ALA A 9 4.11 -8.53 8.83
C ALA A 9 3.82 -7.32 9.74
N TRP A 10 3.83 -6.10 9.19
CA TRP A 10 3.47 -4.89 9.92
C TRP A 10 1.99 -4.91 10.38
N GLN A 11 1.06 -5.36 9.53
CA GLN A 11 -0.34 -5.53 9.91
C GLN A 11 -0.51 -6.56 11.03
N GLN A 12 0.17 -7.70 10.94
CA GLN A 12 0.14 -8.76 11.96
C GLN A 12 0.72 -8.30 13.30
N ALA A 13 1.71 -7.40 13.28
CA ALA A 13 2.24 -6.74 14.47
C ALA A 13 1.28 -5.70 15.09
N GLY A 14 0.05 -5.58 14.58
CA GLY A 14 -0.96 -4.62 15.05
C GLY A 14 -0.91 -3.27 14.31
N ALA A 15 -0.14 -3.17 13.23
CA ALA A 15 0.08 -1.94 12.46
C ALA A 15 0.48 -0.74 13.34
N PRO A 16 1.61 -0.86 14.08
CA PRO A 16 2.08 0.20 14.96
C PRO A 16 2.45 1.45 14.16
N ALA A 17 2.01 2.63 14.63
CA ALA A 17 2.21 3.90 13.95
C ALA A 17 3.70 4.28 13.76
N LYS A 18 4.57 3.85 14.69
CA LYS A 18 6.02 4.07 14.59
C LYS A 18 6.66 3.39 13.37
N ASP A 19 6.05 2.30 12.89
CA ASP A 19 6.53 1.51 11.76
C ASP A 19 5.65 1.70 10.50
N ASN A 20 4.91 2.81 10.42
CA ASN A 20 4.05 3.12 9.27
C ASN A 20 4.85 3.26 7.95
N TRP A 21 6.18 3.35 8.02
CA TRP A 21 7.07 3.26 6.85
C TRP A 21 6.87 1.97 6.07
N ALA A 22 6.48 0.86 6.71
CA ALA A 22 6.16 -0.39 6.03
C ALA A 22 4.93 -0.26 5.11
N PHE A 23 4.00 0.62 5.46
CA PHE A 23 2.84 0.92 4.62
C PHE A 23 3.24 1.83 3.45
N LEU A 24 4.07 2.85 3.70
CA LEU A 24 4.62 3.73 2.66
C LEU A 24 5.52 2.98 1.68
N ALA A 25 6.23 1.93 2.11
CA ALA A 25 7.05 1.11 1.22
C ALA A 25 6.25 0.49 0.06
N LEU A 26 4.93 0.33 0.22
CA LEU A 26 4.07 -0.12 -0.86
C LEU A 26 4.01 0.87 -2.03
N SER A 27 4.06 2.20 -1.81
CA SER A 27 4.02 3.14 -2.95
C SER A 27 5.30 3.10 -3.78
N LEU A 28 6.45 2.83 -3.14
CA LEU A 28 7.76 2.82 -3.78
C LEU A 28 8.11 1.50 -4.47
N PHE A 29 7.75 0.38 -3.84
CA PHE A 29 8.16 -0.97 -4.27
C PHE A 29 6.97 -1.87 -4.66
N GLY A 30 5.75 -1.33 -4.59
CA GLY A 30 4.56 -2.03 -5.03
C GLY A 30 4.51 -2.13 -6.55
N ASP A 31 3.93 -3.23 -7.01
CA ASP A 31 3.61 -3.47 -8.41
C ASP A 31 2.10 -3.51 -8.61
N GLU A 32 1.66 -3.82 -9.84
CA GLU A 32 0.23 -3.93 -10.17
C GLU A 32 -0.50 -4.97 -9.30
N SER A 33 0.18 -6.06 -8.92
CA SER A 33 -0.39 -7.06 -8.02
C SER A 33 -0.62 -6.49 -6.61
N THR A 34 0.32 -5.69 -6.13
CA THR A 34 0.25 -4.98 -4.85
C THR A 34 -0.87 -3.95 -4.85
N ALA A 35 -1.02 -3.17 -5.92
CA ALA A 35 -2.12 -2.23 -6.09
C ALA A 35 -3.48 -2.93 -6.02
N ARG A 36 -3.61 -4.08 -6.68
CA ARG A 36 -4.84 -4.88 -6.67
C ARG A 36 -5.17 -5.40 -5.28
N TYR A 37 -4.19 -5.96 -4.56
CA TYR A 37 -4.42 -6.44 -3.20
C TYR A 37 -4.73 -5.32 -2.22
N LEU A 38 -4.02 -4.18 -2.32
CA LEU A 38 -4.28 -3.01 -1.50
C LEU A 38 -5.68 -2.44 -1.74
N THR A 39 -6.15 -2.43 -2.99
CA THR A 39 -7.52 -2.02 -3.33
C THR A 39 -8.56 -2.87 -2.58
N THR A 40 -8.39 -4.19 -2.56
CA THR A 40 -9.29 -5.09 -1.81
C THR A 40 -9.28 -4.79 -0.31
N GLN A 41 -8.11 -4.52 0.28
CA GLN A 41 -7.98 -4.16 1.70
C GLN A 41 -8.66 -2.82 2.03
N ILE A 42 -8.48 -1.81 1.17
CA ILE A 42 -9.11 -0.48 1.33
C ILE A 42 -10.63 -0.58 1.36
N LEU A 43 -11.22 -1.48 0.56
CA LEU A 43 -12.67 -1.68 0.53
C LEU A 43 -13.19 -2.39 1.79
N ALA A 44 -12.38 -3.26 2.42
CA ALA A 44 -12.75 -3.97 3.64
C ALA A 44 -12.60 -3.12 4.92
N TRP A 45 -11.57 -2.28 5.01
CA TRP A 45 -11.25 -1.54 6.24
C TRP A 45 -12.35 -0.63 6.81
N PRO A 46 -13.18 0.07 6.02
CA PRO A 46 -14.31 0.82 6.56
C PRO A 46 -15.30 -0.07 7.32
N GLN A 47 -15.52 -1.31 6.85
CA GLN A 47 -16.40 -2.28 7.50
C GLN A 47 -15.80 -2.81 8.81
N GLU A 48 -14.48 -2.79 8.94
CA GLU A 48 -13.73 -3.18 10.14
C GLU A 48 -13.49 -2.03 11.13
N GLY A 49 -14.07 -0.85 10.90
CA GLY A 49 -13.85 0.34 11.73
C GLY A 49 -12.48 1.02 11.55
N LYS A 50 -11.75 0.67 10.48
CA LYS A 50 -10.42 1.18 10.14
C LYS A 50 -10.45 2.26 9.05
N SER A 51 -11.45 3.13 9.04
CA SER A 51 -11.66 4.14 7.98
C SER A 51 -10.45 5.06 7.74
N ALA A 52 -9.74 5.46 8.80
CA ALA A 52 -8.51 6.25 8.67
C ALA A 52 -7.40 5.51 7.88
N ARG A 53 -7.35 4.18 8.01
CA ARG A 53 -6.42 3.32 7.25
C ARG A 53 -6.84 3.22 5.78
N ALA A 54 -8.13 3.18 5.48
CA ALA A 54 -8.65 3.22 4.11
C ALA A 54 -8.24 4.50 3.38
N VAL A 55 -8.38 5.66 4.03
CA VAL A 55 -7.94 6.95 3.46
C VAL A 55 -6.43 6.95 3.21
N SER A 56 -5.64 6.45 4.17
CA SER A 56 -4.18 6.36 4.02
C SER A 56 -3.78 5.41 2.88
N GLY A 57 -4.48 4.27 2.73
CA GLY A 57 -4.26 3.32 1.65
C GLY A 57 -4.60 3.88 0.27
N LEU A 58 -5.68 4.67 0.16
CA LEU A 58 -6.03 5.36 -1.08
C LEU A 58 -4.90 6.30 -1.53
N ASN A 59 -4.32 7.06 -0.59
CA ASN A 59 -3.20 7.96 -0.89
C ASN A 59 -1.97 7.19 -1.41
N ILE A 60 -1.63 6.06 -0.79
CA ILE A 60 -0.53 5.19 -1.24
C ILE A 60 -0.82 4.63 -2.64
N LEU A 61 -2.05 4.20 -2.90
CA LEU A 61 -2.44 3.67 -4.21
C LEU A 61 -2.34 4.74 -5.31
N THR A 62 -2.73 5.99 -5.01
CA THR A 62 -2.56 7.11 -5.95
C THR A 62 -1.08 7.42 -6.24
N GLN A 63 -0.21 7.34 -5.22
CA GLN A 63 1.24 7.54 -5.40
C GLN A 63 1.84 6.42 -6.28
N MET A 64 1.50 5.16 -6.00
CA MET A 64 1.99 4.00 -6.76
C MET A 64 1.65 4.11 -8.25
N ASN A 65 0.44 4.55 -8.60
CA ASN A 65 0.03 4.69 -10.01
C ASN A 65 0.80 5.81 -10.75
N ASN A 66 1.18 6.88 -10.05
CA ASN A 66 2.01 7.95 -10.62
C ASN A 66 3.47 7.49 -10.79
N ASP A 67 4.02 6.84 -9.78
CA ASP A 67 5.40 6.35 -9.84
C ASP A 67 5.57 5.23 -10.88
N MET A 68 4.58 4.34 -11.01
CA MET A 68 4.54 3.32 -12.08
C MET A 68 4.34 3.92 -13.48
N ALA A 69 3.83 5.14 -13.59
CA ALA A 69 3.81 5.87 -14.86
C ALA A 69 5.20 6.44 -15.19
N LEU A 70 5.92 6.96 -14.19
CA LEU A 70 7.29 7.49 -14.35
C LEU A 70 8.32 6.39 -14.63
N ILE A 71 8.25 5.25 -13.92
CA ILE A 71 9.17 4.12 -14.12
C ILE A 71 9.02 3.52 -15.53
N ARG A 72 7.81 3.53 -16.11
CA ARG A 72 7.58 3.09 -17.49
C ARG A 72 8.24 3.99 -18.54
N LEU A 73 8.37 5.28 -18.27
CA LEU A 73 9.05 6.22 -19.18
C LEU A 73 10.58 6.06 -19.15
N HIS A 74 11.14 5.61 -18.04
CA HIS A 74 12.59 5.44 -17.88
C HIS A 74 13.12 4.13 -18.48
N HIS A 75 12.22 3.29 -18.99
CA HIS A 75 12.52 2.04 -19.70
C HIS A 75 12.41 2.16 -21.24
N ILE A 76 12.25 3.38 -21.77
CA ILE A 76 12.23 3.67 -23.23
C ILE A 76 13.58 4.21 -23.68
#